data_AF-W6UBX6-F1
#
_entry.id   AF-W6UBX6-F1
#
_cell.length_a   1.000
_cell.length_b   1.000
_cell.length_c   1.000
_cell.angle_alpha   90.00
_cell.angle_beta   90.00
_cell.angle_gamma   90.00
#
_symmetry.space_group_name_H-M   'P 1'
#
loop_
_entity.id
_entity.type
_entity.pdbx_description
1 polymer ?
#
loop_
_entity_poly.entity_id
_entity_poly.type
_entity_poly.pdbx_seq_one_letter_code
_entity_poly.pdbx_strand_id
1 'polypeptide(L)'
;MPRSATAMSQILKRLVTPPPIKGRNHTEAQTELYLEELSEVIETDTICCQTDDFLDRPPTPLFVPAKTGVDVATEIPSGDLFDFDLEVKPILEVLVGKLMEQALLEVCEEEELAEIRKQQLEFEEIRDADLMEMQRLAERERRHREEKERRIAQHLEYQAKQKELVEKIAARTFARVYLEPLVPNVYEDLYIQGYFYDVVEHGVAETFIPWLLDAVCEELDVEAKCRALLDSMICEATNEVNEAYARLDACELEEGVVGEEKEGDKVNELESNEEMKSKGFHGSENKGEGSKPENEDARNQSIEP
;
A
#
# COMPACT_ATOMS: atom_id res chain seq x y z
N MET A 1 -159.81 -0.58 -121.15
CA MET A 1 -160.74 -1.69 -121.50
C MET A 1 -160.33 -2.21 -122.88
N PRO A 2 -160.41 -3.51 -123.23
CA PRO A 2 -160.97 -4.67 -122.52
C PRO A 2 -159.98 -5.86 -122.35
N ARG A 3 -160.53 -7.01 -121.97
CA ARG A 3 -159.96 -8.19 -121.27
C ARG A 3 -159.59 -9.38 -122.18
N SER A 4 -158.75 -10.28 -121.64
CA SER A 4 -158.95 -11.75 -121.45
C SER A 4 -157.84 -12.68 -121.97
N ALA A 5 -157.58 -13.70 -121.15
CA ALA A 5 -156.59 -14.78 -121.30
C ALA A 5 -157.13 -15.96 -122.12
N THR A 6 -156.24 -16.76 -122.71
CA THR A 6 -156.35 -18.22 -123.04
C THR A 6 -154.96 -18.64 -123.55
N ALA A 7 -154.16 -19.42 -122.79
CA ALA A 7 -153.98 -20.87 -122.85
C ALA A 7 -153.45 -21.41 -124.20
N MET A 8 -152.62 -22.46 -124.13
CA MET A 8 -151.97 -23.21 -125.24
C MET A 8 -150.62 -22.63 -125.71
N SER A 9 -149.57 -23.41 -125.89
CA SER A 9 -149.52 -24.88 -125.95
C SER A 9 -148.08 -25.39 -125.84
N GLN A 10 -147.89 -26.32 -124.90
CA GLN A 10 -146.88 -27.41 -124.91
C GLN A 10 -145.43 -26.93 -124.68
N ILE A 11 -144.88 -26.82 -123.47
CA ILE A 11 -144.77 -27.82 -122.38
C ILE A 11 -144.57 -29.25 -122.90
N LEU A 12 -143.32 -29.70 -122.76
CA LEU A 12 -142.90 -31.06 -122.44
C LEU A 12 -143.26 -32.17 -123.45
N LYS A 13 -142.24 -32.68 -124.15
CA LYS A 13 -141.68 -33.99 -123.81
C LYS A 13 -140.44 -34.33 -124.62
N ARG A 14 -139.34 -34.44 -123.87
CA ARG A 14 -138.31 -35.48 -123.91
C ARG A 14 -137.30 -35.40 -125.07
N LEU A 15 -136.07 -34.98 -124.78
CA LEU A 15 -134.99 -35.69 -124.07
C LEU A 15 -134.36 -36.82 -124.91
N VAL A 16 -133.03 -36.82 -124.91
CA VAL A 16 -132.12 -37.95 -124.65
C VAL A 16 -130.97 -37.98 -125.67
N THR A 17 -129.76 -37.77 -125.15
CA THR A 17 -128.48 -37.95 -125.84
C THR A 17 -128.28 -39.45 -126.15
N PRO A 18 -127.90 -39.82 -127.38
CA PRO A 18 -127.79 -41.22 -127.79
C PRO A 18 -126.76 -42.00 -126.96
N PRO A 19 -126.92 -43.33 -126.83
CA PRO A 19 -126.05 -44.18 -126.01
C PRO A 19 -124.61 -44.23 -126.53
N PRO A 20 -123.62 -44.42 -125.64
CA PRO A 20 -122.20 -44.51 -126.00
C PRO A 20 -121.89 -45.71 -126.90
N ILE A 21 -120.98 -45.49 -127.85
CA ILE A 21 -120.52 -46.48 -128.83
C ILE A 21 -119.59 -47.50 -128.15
N LYS A 22 -119.70 -48.79 -128.51
CA LYS A 22 -118.95 -49.92 -127.91
C LYS A 22 -117.46 -49.64 -127.80
N GLY A 23 -116.94 -49.75 -126.57
CA GLY A 23 -115.53 -49.51 -126.23
C GLY A 23 -115.26 -48.13 -125.61
N ARG A 24 -116.27 -47.26 -125.48
CA ARG A 24 -116.19 -45.97 -124.78
C ARG A 24 -117.34 -45.84 -123.78
N ASN A 25 -117.05 -45.37 -122.57
CA ASN A 25 -118.08 -45.04 -121.58
C ASN A 25 -118.34 -43.54 -121.65
N HIS A 26 -119.60 -43.11 -121.54
CA HIS A 26 -119.88 -41.68 -121.32
C HIS A 26 -119.55 -41.34 -119.86
N THR A 27 -118.86 -40.22 -119.68
CA THR A 27 -118.60 -39.61 -118.38
C THR A 27 -119.48 -38.39 -118.26
N GLU A 28 -120.19 -38.25 -117.14
CA GLU A 28 -121.03 -37.08 -116.87
C GLU A 28 -120.12 -35.88 -116.55
N ALA A 29 -120.28 -34.77 -117.27
CA ALA A 29 -119.56 -33.54 -117.01
C ALA A 29 -120.44 -32.63 -116.14
N GLN A 30 -119.85 -32.03 -115.11
CA GLN A 30 -120.51 -31.10 -114.19
C GLN A 30 -120.96 -29.85 -114.97
N THR A 31 -122.22 -29.81 -115.41
CA THR A 31 -122.81 -28.66 -116.13
C THR A 31 -123.64 -27.76 -115.22
N GLU A 32 -123.63 -28.01 -113.92
CA GLU A 32 -124.26 -27.15 -112.92
C GLU A 32 -123.31 -26.02 -112.51
N LEU A 33 -123.88 -24.83 -112.28
CA LEU A 33 -123.15 -23.60 -112.02
C LEU A 33 -122.49 -23.69 -110.62
N TYR A 34 -121.25 -24.18 -110.58
CA TYR A 34 -120.44 -24.26 -109.37
C TYR A 34 -119.57 -23.00 -109.29
N LEU A 35 -119.80 -22.17 -108.26
CA LEU A 35 -118.97 -21.01 -107.94
C LEU A 35 -117.91 -21.45 -106.91
N GLU A 36 -116.66 -21.43 -107.31
CA GLU A 36 -115.51 -21.61 -106.42
C GLU A 36 -115.01 -20.23 -106.01
N GLU A 37 -115.05 -19.90 -104.71
CA GLU A 37 -114.55 -18.63 -104.21
C GLU A 37 -113.00 -18.65 -104.21
N LEU A 38 -112.40 -17.86 -105.11
CA LEU A 38 -110.99 -17.50 -105.04
C LEU A 38 -110.84 -16.42 -103.96
N SER A 39 -110.35 -16.78 -102.77
CA SER A 39 -110.03 -15.80 -101.73
C SER A 39 -108.66 -15.16 -102.00
N GLU A 40 -108.61 -14.20 -102.91
CA GLU A 40 -107.44 -13.38 -103.20
C GLU A 40 -107.75 -11.92 -102.89
N VAL A 41 -106.97 -11.28 -102.02
CA VAL A 41 -106.94 -9.81 -101.94
C VAL A 41 -105.81 -9.36 -102.85
N ILE A 42 -106.19 -8.91 -104.04
CA ILE A 42 -105.30 -8.31 -105.04
C ILE A 42 -104.99 -6.88 -104.57
N GLU A 43 -103.72 -6.50 -104.52
CA GLU A 43 -103.31 -5.13 -104.17
C GLU A 43 -103.89 -4.14 -105.18
N THR A 44 -104.75 -3.24 -104.71
CA THR A 44 -105.29 -2.14 -105.52
C THR A 44 -104.42 -0.90 -105.35
N ASP A 45 -103.72 -0.51 -106.41
CA ASP A 45 -102.97 0.73 -106.46
C ASP A 45 -103.89 1.93 -106.31
N THR A 46 -103.60 2.77 -105.31
CA THR A 46 -104.25 4.06 -105.13
C THR A 46 -103.53 5.09 -106.00
N ILE A 47 -104.22 5.64 -106.99
CA ILE A 47 -103.69 6.71 -107.83
C ILE A 47 -103.87 8.04 -107.09
N CYS A 48 -102.76 8.59 -106.60
CA CYS A 48 -102.67 9.93 -105.99
C CYS A 48 -102.04 10.90 -107.01
N CYS A 49 -102.58 12.12 -107.09
CA CYS A 49 -102.04 13.17 -107.92
C CYS A 49 -100.66 13.67 -107.41
N GLN A 50 -99.78 13.91 -108.37
CA GLN A 50 -98.41 14.39 -108.31
C GLN A 50 -98.21 15.67 -107.46
N THR A 51 -97.49 15.51 -106.35
CA THR A 51 -96.40 16.40 -105.87
C THR A 51 -95.54 15.56 -104.93
N ASP A 52 -94.44 15.00 -105.44
CA ASP A 52 -93.37 14.51 -104.57
C ASP A 52 -92.74 15.72 -103.88
N ASP A 53 -92.61 15.66 -102.56
CA ASP A 53 -91.71 16.55 -101.83
C ASP A 53 -90.29 16.30 -102.38
N PHE A 54 -89.64 17.36 -102.86
CA PHE A 54 -88.30 17.28 -103.44
C PHE A 54 -87.29 16.89 -102.35
N LEU A 55 -87.11 15.58 -102.12
CA LEU A 55 -86.06 15.08 -101.25
C LEU A 55 -84.72 15.33 -101.93
N ASP A 56 -83.89 16.18 -101.33
CA ASP A 56 -82.55 16.44 -101.82
C ASP A 56 -81.79 15.12 -101.96
N ARG A 57 -81.19 14.92 -103.14
CA ARG A 57 -80.33 13.76 -103.42
C ARG A 57 -79.30 13.66 -102.30
N PRO A 58 -79.11 12.48 -101.66
CA PRO A 58 -78.03 12.33 -100.70
C PRO A 58 -76.72 12.78 -101.36
N PRO A 59 -75.86 13.52 -100.64
CA PRO A 59 -74.66 14.08 -101.25
C PRO A 59 -73.90 12.95 -101.93
N THR A 60 -73.59 13.15 -103.22
CA THR A 60 -72.84 12.17 -104.01
C THR A 60 -71.61 11.76 -103.20
N PRO A 61 -71.34 10.45 -103.00
CA PRO A 61 -70.18 10.03 -102.23
C PRO A 61 -68.95 10.73 -102.82
N LEU A 62 -68.15 11.36 -101.97
CA LEU A 62 -66.95 12.06 -102.40
C LEU A 62 -66.09 11.09 -103.21
N PHE A 63 -65.84 11.42 -104.46
CA PHE A 63 -64.93 10.64 -105.30
C PHE A 63 -63.54 10.76 -104.68
N VAL A 64 -63.10 9.70 -104.00
CA VAL A 64 -61.71 9.55 -103.57
C VAL A 64 -60.98 8.90 -104.74
N PRO A 65 -60.09 9.62 -105.45
CA PRO A 65 -59.30 9.02 -106.50
C PRO A 65 -58.53 7.83 -105.92
N ALA A 66 -58.47 6.70 -106.65
CA ALA A 66 -57.56 5.62 -106.28
C ALA A 66 -56.15 6.23 -106.19
N LYS A 67 -55.38 5.90 -105.15
CA LYS A 67 -54.00 6.36 -105.03
C LYS A 67 -53.23 5.89 -106.25
N THR A 68 -53.02 6.77 -107.21
CA THR A 68 -52.09 6.57 -108.34
C THR A 68 -50.77 7.19 -107.95
N GLY A 69 -49.93 6.35 -107.35
CA GLY A 69 -48.54 6.62 -106.98
C GLY A 69 -47.86 5.29 -106.68
N VAL A 70 -46.55 5.20 -106.91
CA VAL A 70 -45.78 4.02 -106.52
C VAL A 70 -45.47 4.17 -105.03
N ASP A 71 -45.99 3.26 -104.21
CA ASP A 71 -45.66 3.23 -102.78
C ASP A 71 -44.19 2.76 -102.64
N VAL A 72 -43.35 3.60 -102.03
CA VAL A 72 -41.94 3.29 -101.73
C VAL A 72 -41.77 3.31 -100.22
N ALA A 73 -41.32 2.19 -99.66
CA ALA A 73 -40.91 2.10 -98.26
C ALA A 73 -39.38 2.19 -98.19
N THR A 74 -38.88 3.05 -97.31
CA THR A 74 -37.46 3.14 -96.95
C THR A 74 -37.30 2.70 -95.51
N GLU A 75 -36.49 1.68 -95.28
CA GLU A 75 -36.08 1.21 -93.95
C GLU A 75 -34.56 1.35 -93.83
N ILE A 76 -34.11 1.69 -92.63
CA ILE A 76 -32.69 1.70 -92.28
C ILE A 76 -32.37 0.34 -91.63
N PRO A 77 -31.54 -0.51 -92.26
CA PRO A 77 -31.17 -1.79 -91.69
C PRO A 77 -30.30 -1.61 -90.44
N SER A 78 -30.33 -2.60 -89.55
CA SER A 78 -29.55 -2.58 -88.31
C SER A 78 -28.05 -2.45 -88.60
N GLY A 79 -27.43 -1.40 -88.07
CA GLY A 79 -25.99 -1.13 -88.24
C GLY A 79 -25.63 -0.12 -89.34
N ASP A 80 -26.57 0.33 -90.16
CA ASP A 80 -26.31 1.27 -91.28
C ASP A 80 -26.00 2.71 -90.81
N LEU A 81 -26.43 3.07 -89.59
CA LEU A 81 -26.20 4.37 -88.96
C LEU A 81 -25.15 4.35 -87.84
N PHE A 82 -24.43 3.24 -87.67
CA PHE A 82 -23.44 3.12 -86.59
C PHE A 82 -22.18 3.94 -86.88
N ASP A 83 -21.88 4.90 -86.02
CA ASP A 83 -20.61 5.63 -86.02
C ASP A 83 -19.74 5.18 -84.84
N PHE A 84 -18.67 4.45 -85.16
CA PHE A 84 -17.75 3.92 -84.18
C PHE A 84 -17.11 5.02 -83.32
N ASP A 85 -16.74 6.16 -83.93
CA ASP A 85 -16.03 7.25 -83.24
C ASP A 85 -16.93 7.99 -82.25
N LEU A 86 -18.25 7.90 -82.40
CA LEU A 86 -19.22 8.42 -81.45
C LEU A 86 -19.48 7.42 -80.32
N GLU A 87 -19.71 6.16 -80.66
CA GLU A 87 -20.16 5.16 -79.67
C GLU A 87 -19.05 4.56 -78.82
N VAL A 88 -17.79 4.63 -79.26
CA VAL A 88 -16.64 4.18 -78.45
C VAL A 88 -16.27 5.18 -77.35
N LYS A 89 -16.61 6.47 -77.51
CA LYS A 89 -16.26 7.55 -76.56
C LYS A 89 -16.74 7.28 -75.13
N PRO A 90 -18.02 6.98 -74.86
CA PRO A 90 -18.48 6.72 -73.49
C PRO A 90 -17.83 5.47 -72.88
N ILE A 91 -17.52 4.46 -73.70
CA ILE A 91 -16.83 3.25 -73.24
C ILE A 91 -15.40 3.61 -72.80
N LEU A 92 -14.66 4.33 -73.64
CA LEU A 92 -13.30 4.76 -73.34
C LEU A 92 -13.23 5.71 -72.15
N GLU A 93 -14.18 6.64 -72.03
CA GLU A 93 -14.24 7.58 -70.90
C GLU A 93 -14.37 6.83 -69.57
N VAL A 94 -15.28 5.87 -69.48
CA VAL A 94 -15.45 5.05 -68.28
C VAL A 94 -14.21 4.19 -68.01
N LEU A 95 -13.62 3.61 -69.06
CA LEU A 95 -12.46 2.71 -68.91
C LEU A 95 -11.21 3.46 -68.45
N VAL A 96 -10.93 4.61 -69.05
CA VAL A 96 -9.81 5.48 -68.68
C VAL A 96 -10.04 6.08 -67.30
N GLY A 97 -11.26 6.55 -67.01
CA GLY A 97 -11.62 7.11 -65.71
C GLY A 97 -11.40 6.10 -64.58
N LYS A 98 -11.91 4.87 -64.77
CA LYS A 98 -11.77 3.81 -63.76
C LYS A 98 -10.32 3.35 -63.58
N LEU A 99 -9.55 3.27 -64.66
CA LEU A 99 -8.14 2.88 -64.59
C LEU A 99 -7.29 3.96 -63.91
N MET A 100 -7.56 5.24 -64.17
CA MET A 100 -6.89 6.34 -63.46
C MET A 100 -7.27 6.39 -61.98
N GLU A 101 -8.56 6.21 -61.66
CA GLU A 101 -9.03 6.19 -60.27
C GLU A 101 -8.40 5.02 -59.49
N GLN A 102 -8.40 3.83 -60.07
CA GLN A 102 -7.79 2.65 -59.46
C GLN A 102 -6.27 2.84 -59.28
N ALA A 103 -5.56 3.32 -60.30
CA ALA A 103 -4.12 3.57 -60.20
C ALA A 103 -3.79 4.62 -59.14
N LEU A 104 -4.60 5.68 -59.00
CA LEU A 104 -4.40 6.69 -57.97
C LEU A 104 -4.60 6.12 -56.56
N LEU A 105 -5.65 5.33 -56.36
CA LEU A 105 -5.92 4.68 -55.08
C LEU A 105 -4.80 3.72 -54.69
N GLU A 106 -4.34 2.88 -55.62
CA GLU A 106 -3.24 1.93 -55.36
C GLU A 106 -1.95 2.66 -54.97
N VAL A 107 -1.59 3.75 -55.67
CA VAL A 107 -0.40 4.53 -55.32
C VAL A 107 -0.53 5.19 -53.95
N CYS A 108 -1.70 5.77 -53.63
CA CYS A 108 -1.93 6.37 -52.32
C CYS A 108 -1.85 5.32 -51.20
N GLU A 109 -2.45 4.14 -51.38
CA GLU A 109 -2.37 3.04 -50.41
C GLU A 109 -0.93 2.55 -50.22
N GLU A 110 -0.14 2.43 -51.29
CA GLU A 110 1.26 2.04 -51.22
C GLU A 110 2.10 3.06 -50.44
N GLU A 111 1.90 4.35 -50.66
CA GLU A 111 2.58 5.43 -49.94
C GLU A 111 2.20 5.43 -48.45
N GLU A 112 0.91 5.28 -48.12
CA GLU A 112 0.45 5.19 -46.74
C GLU A 112 1.05 3.97 -46.02
N LEU A 113 1.05 2.81 -46.67
CA LEU A 113 1.67 1.60 -46.12
C LEU A 113 3.18 1.75 -45.92
N ALA A 114 3.87 2.44 -46.82
CA ALA A 114 5.29 2.73 -46.69
C ALA A 114 5.58 3.63 -45.48
N GLU A 115 4.78 4.68 -45.28
CA GLU A 115 4.94 5.59 -44.14
C GLU A 115 4.63 4.90 -42.81
N ILE A 116 3.57 4.08 -42.75
CA ILE A 116 3.25 3.29 -41.55
C ILE A 116 4.38 2.33 -41.20
N ARG A 117 4.95 1.63 -42.18
CA ARG A 117 6.08 0.71 -41.95
C ARG A 117 7.32 1.45 -41.45
N LYS A 118 7.61 2.63 -42.02
CA LYS A 118 8.71 3.47 -41.56
C LYS A 118 8.53 3.90 -40.11
N GLN A 119 7.33 4.37 -39.75
CA GLN A 119 7.02 4.72 -38.36
C GLN A 119 7.13 3.53 -37.42
N GLN A 120 6.62 2.36 -37.80
CA GLN A 120 6.76 1.14 -36.99
C GLN A 120 8.22 0.78 -36.74
N LEU A 121 9.06 0.85 -37.78
CA LEU A 121 10.49 0.57 -37.65
C LEU A 121 11.18 1.58 -36.73
N GLU A 122 10.90 2.87 -36.86
CA GLU A 122 11.41 3.90 -35.96
C GLU A 122 10.98 3.66 -34.50
N PHE A 123 9.72 3.26 -34.27
CA PHE A 123 9.24 2.91 -32.93
C PHE A 123 9.91 1.66 -32.37
N GLU A 124 10.13 0.63 -33.18
CA GLU A 124 10.82 -0.59 -32.77
C GLU A 124 12.28 -0.31 -32.40
N GLU A 125 12.99 0.50 -33.21
CA GLU A 125 14.36 0.91 -32.91
C GLU A 125 14.47 1.65 -31.57
N ILE A 126 13.56 2.60 -31.32
CA ILE A 126 13.52 3.35 -30.05
C ILE A 126 13.21 2.39 -28.89
N ARG A 127 12.20 1.54 -29.04
CA ARG A 127 11.80 0.58 -28.00
C ARG A 127 12.92 -0.39 -27.65
N ASP A 128 13.65 -0.88 -28.65
CA ASP A 128 14.77 -1.79 -28.43
C ASP A 128 15.95 -1.07 -27.75
N ALA A 129 16.24 0.17 -28.14
CA ALA A 129 17.24 1.01 -27.47
C ALA A 129 16.88 1.27 -26.00
N ASP A 130 15.62 1.63 -25.73
CA ASP A 130 15.10 1.88 -24.38
C ASP A 130 15.17 0.60 -23.52
N LEU A 131 14.80 -0.55 -24.09
CA LEU A 131 14.84 -1.83 -23.40
C LEU A 131 16.27 -2.21 -23.01
N MET A 132 17.24 -1.99 -23.89
CA MET A 132 18.65 -2.24 -23.61
C MET A 132 19.19 -1.29 -22.54
N GLU A 133 18.79 -0.02 -22.55
CA GLU A 133 19.14 0.93 -21.49
C GLU A 133 18.54 0.52 -20.14
N MET A 134 17.27 0.13 -20.13
CA MET A 134 16.59 -0.33 -18.92
C MET A 134 17.28 -1.55 -18.31
N GLN A 135 17.68 -2.52 -19.14
CA GLN A 135 18.44 -3.68 -18.66
C GLN A 135 19.79 -3.28 -18.05
N ARG A 136 20.51 -2.36 -18.70
CA ARG A 136 21.79 -1.82 -18.20
C ARG A 136 21.61 -1.16 -16.82
N LEU A 137 20.56 -0.34 -16.66
CA LEU A 137 20.25 0.34 -15.41
C LEU A 137 19.84 -0.65 -14.31
N ALA A 138 19.00 -1.63 -14.64
CA ALA A 138 18.56 -2.66 -13.70
C ALA A 138 19.74 -3.50 -13.17
N GLU A 139 20.67 -3.90 -14.03
CA GLU A 139 21.86 -4.66 -13.62
C GLU A 139 22.79 -3.82 -12.73
N ARG A 140 22.93 -2.52 -13.03
CA ARG A 140 23.68 -1.59 -12.17
C ARG A 140 23.01 -1.42 -10.81
N GLU A 141 21.70 -1.27 -10.78
CA GLU A 141 20.93 -1.15 -9.54
C GLU A 141 21.02 -2.44 -8.71
N ARG A 142 20.94 -3.61 -9.35
CA ARG A 142 21.13 -4.91 -8.68
C ARG A 142 22.47 -4.97 -7.96
N ARG A 143 23.56 -4.60 -8.64
CA ARG A 143 24.91 -4.56 -8.03
C ARG A 143 24.98 -3.58 -6.86
N HIS A 144 24.43 -2.37 -6.99
CA HIS A 144 24.42 -1.40 -5.90
C HIS A 144 23.57 -1.86 -4.71
N ARG A 145 22.45 -2.54 -4.96
CA ARG A 145 21.59 -3.10 -3.92
C ARG A 145 22.30 -4.20 -3.15
N GLU A 146 22.91 -5.15 -3.87
CA GLU A 146 23.71 -6.23 -3.26
C GLU A 146 24.87 -5.67 -2.42
N GLU A 147 25.59 -4.65 -2.91
CA GLU A 147 26.66 -4.02 -2.14
C GLU A 147 26.13 -3.29 -0.90
N LYS A 148 25.03 -2.56 -1.03
CA LYS A 148 24.39 -1.86 0.09
C LYS A 148 23.94 -2.84 1.17
N GLU A 149 23.31 -3.94 0.79
CA GLU A 149 22.90 -5.01 1.71
C GLU A 149 24.09 -5.62 2.44
N ARG A 150 25.19 -5.91 1.73
CA ARG A 150 26.44 -6.39 2.34
C ARG A 150 27.01 -5.39 3.36
N ARG A 151 27.04 -4.10 3.02
CA ARG A 151 27.53 -3.06 3.94
C ARG A 151 26.62 -2.92 5.17
N ILE A 152 25.31 -2.98 5.00
CA ILE A 152 24.35 -2.94 6.12
C ILE A 152 24.57 -4.15 7.04
N ALA A 153 24.72 -5.36 6.49
CA ALA A 153 24.97 -6.56 7.27
C ALA A 153 26.28 -6.45 8.08
N GLN A 154 27.37 -6.03 7.46
CA GLN A 154 28.66 -5.80 8.14
C GLN A 154 28.55 -4.76 9.25
N HIS A 155 27.85 -3.66 8.99
CA HIS A 155 27.67 -2.60 9.97
C HIS A 155 26.82 -3.07 11.17
N LEU A 156 25.79 -3.87 10.92
CA LEU A 156 24.96 -4.46 11.97
C LEU A 156 25.78 -5.40 12.88
N GLU A 157 26.60 -6.26 12.28
CA GLU A 157 27.53 -7.13 13.04
C GLU A 157 28.54 -6.33 13.84
N TYR A 158 29.13 -5.29 13.25
CA TYR A 158 30.05 -4.40 13.93
C TYR A 158 29.39 -3.69 15.12
N GLN A 159 28.18 -3.16 14.94
CA GLN A 159 27.42 -2.53 16.02
C GLN A 159 27.09 -3.51 17.15
N ALA A 160 26.73 -4.75 16.83
CA ALA A 160 26.48 -5.77 17.86
C ALA A 160 27.74 -6.03 18.70
N LYS A 161 28.90 -6.23 18.06
CA LYS A 161 30.19 -6.41 18.74
C LYS A 161 30.58 -5.18 19.56
N GLN A 162 30.31 -3.98 19.06
CA GLN A 162 30.60 -2.74 19.76
C GLN A 162 29.76 -2.62 21.04
N LYS A 163 28.45 -2.95 20.98
CA LYS A 163 27.59 -2.96 22.17
C LYS A 163 28.11 -3.94 23.22
N GLU A 164 28.45 -5.16 22.83
CA GLU A 164 29.04 -6.14 23.75
C GLU A 164 30.35 -5.63 24.37
N LEU A 165 31.20 -4.97 23.59
CA LEU A 165 32.45 -4.40 24.11
C LEU A 165 32.18 -3.28 25.12
N VAL A 166 31.25 -2.38 24.82
CA VAL A 166 30.86 -1.30 25.72
C VAL A 166 30.31 -1.86 27.03
N GLU A 167 29.47 -2.89 26.97
CA GLU A 167 28.95 -3.57 28.17
C GLU A 167 30.07 -4.22 28.99
N LYS A 168 31.00 -4.93 28.34
CA LYS A 168 32.17 -5.53 29.01
C LYS A 168 33.07 -4.47 29.66
N ILE A 169 33.31 -3.36 28.97
CA ILE A 169 34.10 -2.25 29.51
C ILE A 169 33.37 -1.62 30.71
N ALA A 170 32.06 -1.36 30.60
CA ALA A 170 31.25 -0.80 31.66
C ALA A 170 31.21 -1.70 32.90
N ALA A 171 31.06 -3.03 32.72
CA ALA A 171 31.13 -3.98 33.82
C ALA A 171 32.51 -3.99 34.50
N ARG A 172 33.59 -3.94 33.71
CA ARG A 172 34.96 -3.88 34.23
C ARG A 172 35.24 -2.57 34.99
N THR A 173 34.83 -1.42 34.45
CA THR A 173 35.01 -0.13 35.11
C THR A 173 34.18 -0.06 36.38
N PHE A 174 32.94 -0.56 36.36
CA PHE A 174 32.09 -0.67 37.54
C PHE A 174 32.75 -1.53 38.63
N ALA A 175 33.23 -2.73 38.28
CA ALA A 175 33.92 -3.60 39.22
C ALA A 175 35.17 -2.93 39.81
N ARG A 176 35.96 -2.23 39.00
CA ARG A 176 37.13 -1.48 39.48
C ARG A 176 36.73 -0.37 40.45
N VAL A 177 35.79 0.49 40.08
CA VAL A 177 35.31 1.60 40.93
C VAL A 177 34.70 1.09 42.23
N TYR A 178 34.06 -0.08 42.23
CA TYR A 178 33.51 -0.68 43.44
C TYR A 178 34.58 -1.33 44.33
N LEU A 179 35.55 -2.04 43.74
CA LEU A 179 36.59 -2.75 44.49
C LEU A 179 37.69 -1.81 45.01
N GLU A 180 37.99 -0.72 44.31
CA GLU A 180 39.03 0.26 44.67
C GLU A 180 38.84 0.86 46.08
N PRO A 181 37.64 1.31 46.50
CA PRO A 181 37.39 1.75 47.87
C PRO A 181 37.07 0.61 48.84
N LEU A 182 36.62 -0.56 48.36
CA LEU A 182 36.27 -1.67 49.25
C LEU A 182 37.46 -2.17 50.05
N VAL A 183 38.62 -2.30 49.39
CA VAL A 183 39.85 -2.75 50.04
C VAL A 183 40.25 -1.83 51.20
N PRO A 184 40.50 -0.52 50.99
CA PRO A 184 40.86 0.37 52.10
C PRO A 184 39.76 0.45 53.15
N ASN A 185 38.47 0.50 52.78
CA ASN A 185 37.38 0.55 53.76
C ASN A 185 37.36 -0.69 54.67
N VAL A 186 37.53 -1.89 54.11
CA VAL A 186 37.59 -3.13 54.92
C VAL A 186 38.85 -3.16 55.79
N TYR A 187 39.98 -2.67 55.28
CA TYR A 187 41.21 -2.55 56.08
C TYR A 187 41.03 -1.57 57.25
N GLU A 188 40.42 -0.40 57.01
CA GLU A 188 40.09 0.57 58.06
C GLU A 188 39.10 -0.01 59.08
N ASP A 189 38.04 -0.70 58.63
CA ASP A 189 37.07 -1.35 59.51
C ASP A 189 37.73 -2.42 60.39
N LEU A 190 38.60 -3.27 59.82
CA LEU A 190 39.37 -4.28 60.55
C LEU A 190 40.40 -3.66 61.51
N TYR A 191 41.01 -2.53 61.12
CA TYR A 191 41.94 -1.78 61.94
C TYR A 191 41.24 -1.15 63.15
N ILE A 192 40.07 -0.51 62.93
CA ILE A 192 39.23 0.06 63.99
C ILE A 192 38.72 -1.05 64.94
N GLN A 193 38.37 -2.23 64.41
CA GLN A 193 37.96 -3.37 65.21
C GLN A 193 39.12 -4.04 65.98
N GLY A 194 40.37 -3.59 65.77
CA GLY A 194 41.54 -4.05 66.51
C GLY A 194 42.05 -5.43 66.09
N TYR A 195 41.65 -5.94 64.91
CA TYR A 195 42.17 -7.21 64.40
C TYR A 195 43.62 -7.10 63.90
N PHE A 196 44.02 -5.91 63.44
CA PHE A 196 45.41 -5.59 63.13
C PHE A 196 46.06 -4.95 64.36
N TYR A 197 46.78 -5.73 65.13
CA TYR A 197 47.60 -5.27 66.25
C TYR A 197 49.09 -5.37 65.88
N ASP A 198 49.91 -4.47 66.43
CA ASP A 198 51.35 -4.62 66.34
C ASP A 198 51.78 -5.79 67.25
N VAL A 199 52.37 -6.81 66.63
CA VAL A 199 52.89 -8.01 67.32
C VAL A 199 53.91 -7.63 68.39
N VAL A 200 54.64 -6.54 68.20
CA VAL A 200 55.62 -6.05 69.18
C VAL A 200 54.91 -5.39 70.36
N GLU A 201 53.94 -4.50 70.14
CA GLU A 201 53.19 -3.87 71.23
C GLU A 201 52.42 -4.91 72.05
N HIS A 202 51.77 -5.86 71.37
CA HIS A 202 51.03 -6.92 72.04
C HIS A 202 51.96 -7.89 72.78
N GLY A 203 53.11 -8.26 72.19
CA GLY A 203 54.12 -9.07 72.87
C GLY A 203 54.74 -8.36 74.08
N VAL A 204 54.93 -7.05 74.01
CA VAL A 204 55.36 -6.25 75.16
C VAL A 204 54.27 -6.22 76.23
N ALA A 205 53.02 -5.98 75.86
CA ALA A 205 51.90 -5.91 76.80
C ALA A 205 51.61 -7.27 77.48
N GLU A 206 51.66 -8.39 76.75
CA GLU A 206 51.31 -9.71 77.27
C GLU A 206 52.49 -10.47 77.89
N THR A 207 53.72 -10.25 77.40
CA THR A 207 54.88 -11.04 77.87
C THR A 207 55.85 -10.19 78.69
N PHE A 208 56.23 -9.00 78.20
CA PHE A 208 57.26 -8.19 78.85
C PHE A 208 56.76 -7.47 80.10
N ILE A 209 55.58 -6.85 80.05
CA ILE A 209 55.01 -6.13 81.20
C ILE A 209 54.76 -7.08 82.38
N PRO A 210 54.14 -8.27 82.21
CA PRO A 210 53.99 -9.20 83.33
C PRO A 210 55.33 -9.70 83.87
N TRP A 211 56.28 -10.05 83.00
CA TRP A 211 57.62 -10.45 83.44
C TRP A 211 58.34 -9.34 84.22
N LEU A 212 58.26 -8.08 83.76
CA LEU A 212 58.86 -6.95 84.44
C LEU A 212 58.20 -6.68 85.80
N LEU A 213 56.87 -6.74 85.86
CA LEU A 213 56.11 -6.59 87.10
C LEU A 213 56.47 -7.71 88.09
N ASP A 214 56.58 -8.95 87.63
CA ASP A 214 57.01 -10.08 88.47
C ASP A 214 58.45 -9.89 88.96
N ALA A 215 59.39 -9.49 88.11
CA ALA A 215 60.77 -9.23 88.50
C ALA A 215 60.89 -8.05 89.49
N VAL A 216 60.10 -6.99 89.32
CA VAL A 216 60.03 -5.88 90.29
C VAL A 216 59.43 -6.35 91.60
N CYS A 217 58.39 -7.18 91.57
CA CYS A 217 57.83 -7.78 92.79
C CYS A 217 58.86 -8.65 93.53
N GLU A 218 59.67 -9.44 92.80
CA GLU A 218 60.73 -10.26 93.41
C GLU A 218 61.80 -9.41 94.11
N GLU A 219 62.26 -8.32 93.49
CA GLU A 219 63.22 -7.40 94.12
C GLU A 219 62.62 -6.69 95.34
N LEU A 220 61.35 -6.26 95.27
CA LEU A 220 60.65 -5.68 96.41
C LEU A 220 60.46 -6.69 97.55
N ASP A 221 60.22 -7.96 97.24
CA ASP A 221 60.14 -9.05 98.23
C ASP A 221 61.49 -9.31 98.90
N VAL A 222 62.59 -9.26 98.14
CA VAL A 222 63.95 -9.34 98.69
C VAL A 222 64.22 -8.14 99.59
N GLU A 223 63.87 -6.94 99.17
CA GLU A 223 64.00 -5.73 99.98
C GLU A 223 63.16 -5.81 101.27
N ALA A 224 61.91 -6.29 101.18
CA ALA A 224 61.03 -6.49 102.32
C ALA A 224 61.59 -7.54 103.30
N LYS A 225 62.14 -8.65 102.80
CA LYS A 225 62.81 -9.68 103.63
C LYS A 225 64.07 -9.13 104.30
N CYS A 226 64.90 -8.37 103.57
CA CYS A 226 66.08 -7.72 104.11
C CYS A 226 65.71 -6.69 105.19
N ARG A 227 64.68 -5.88 104.97
CA ARG A 227 64.16 -4.92 105.95
C ARG A 227 63.62 -5.65 107.18
N ALA A 228 62.85 -6.73 107.02
CA ALA A 228 62.36 -7.54 108.14
C ALA A 228 63.49 -8.21 108.94
N LEU A 229 64.56 -8.67 108.27
CA LEU A 229 65.76 -9.18 108.94
C LEU A 229 66.48 -8.07 109.72
N LEU A 230 66.69 -6.90 109.11
CA LEU A 230 67.27 -5.75 109.80
C LEU A 230 66.42 -5.32 111.01
N ASP A 231 65.09 -5.26 110.86
CA ASP A 231 64.18 -4.97 111.96
C ASP A 231 64.28 -6.03 113.07
N SER A 232 64.41 -7.31 112.73
CA SER A 232 64.63 -8.38 113.72
C SER A 232 65.97 -8.24 114.46
N MET A 233 67.04 -7.88 113.75
CA MET A 233 68.36 -7.62 114.36
C MET A 233 68.34 -6.38 115.25
N ILE A 234 67.62 -5.31 114.83
CA ILE A 234 67.41 -4.12 115.66
C ILE A 234 66.61 -4.50 116.90
N CYS A 235 65.54 -5.28 116.77
CA CYS A 235 64.76 -5.77 117.90
C CYS A 235 65.62 -6.60 118.87
N GLU A 236 66.44 -7.54 118.37
CA GLU A 236 67.38 -8.32 119.20
C GLU A 236 68.39 -7.42 119.91
N ALA A 237 69.03 -6.48 119.20
CA ALA A 237 69.97 -5.54 119.82
C ALA A 237 69.29 -4.64 120.87
N THR A 238 68.07 -4.16 120.61
CA THR A 238 67.30 -3.39 121.60
C THR A 238 66.85 -4.24 122.78
N ASN A 239 66.56 -5.53 122.59
CA ASN A 239 66.24 -6.45 123.67
C ASN A 239 67.47 -6.78 124.51
N GLU A 240 68.64 -6.99 123.89
CA GLU A 240 69.90 -7.16 124.62
C GLU A 240 70.25 -5.91 125.45
N VAL A 241 70.03 -4.72 124.89
CA VAL A 241 70.19 -3.45 125.59
C VAL A 241 69.15 -3.30 126.71
N ASN A 242 67.88 -3.62 126.46
CA ASN A 242 66.83 -3.59 127.49
C ASN A 242 67.05 -4.64 128.58
N GLU A 243 67.59 -5.81 128.27
CA GLU A 243 68.00 -6.80 129.26
C GLU A 243 69.21 -6.33 130.06
N ALA A 244 70.16 -5.63 129.42
CA ALA A 244 71.29 -5.01 130.13
C ALA A 244 70.80 -3.90 131.08
N TYR A 245 69.84 -3.06 130.64
CA TYR A 245 69.18 -2.09 131.51
C TYR A 245 68.32 -2.76 132.59
N ALA A 246 67.58 -3.84 132.29
CA ALA A 246 66.82 -4.59 133.28
C ALA A 246 67.72 -5.29 134.33
N ARG A 247 68.94 -5.68 133.95
CA ARG A 247 69.97 -6.16 134.89
C ARG A 247 70.56 -5.02 135.74
N LEU A 248 70.59 -3.79 135.23
CA LEU A 248 70.96 -2.61 136.00
C LEU A 248 69.81 -2.20 136.94
N ASP A 249 68.56 -2.17 136.48
CA ASP A 249 67.36 -1.93 137.30
C ASP A 249 67.15 -3.01 138.38
N ALA A 250 67.52 -4.27 138.10
CA ALA A 250 67.52 -5.35 139.10
C ALA A 250 68.65 -5.21 140.14
N CYS A 251 69.74 -4.51 139.81
CA CYS A 251 70.78 -4.11 140.78
C CYS A 251 70.40 -2.82 141.54
N GLU A 252 69.49 -2.00 141.01
CA GLU A 252 69.04 -0.74 141.63
C GLU A 252 67.85 -0.92 142.61
N LEU A 253 67.31 -2.13 142.78
CA LEU A 253 66.28 -2.43 143.81
C LEU A 253 66.86 -2.87 145.17
N GLU A 254 68.19 -2.98 145.33
CA GLU A 254 68.85 -3.22 146.63
C GLU A 254 69.52 -1.98 147.25
N GLU A 255 69.59 -0.82 146.58
CA GLU A 255 70.03 0.44 147.21
C GLU A 255 69.14 1.60 146.78
N GLY A 256 68.24 1.98 147.69
CA GLY A 256 67.31 3.08 147.46
C GLY A 256 67.90 4.47 147.68
N VAL A 257 67.18 5.40 147.01
CA VAL A 257 66.76 6.73 147.44
C VAL A 257 67.64 7.93 147.07
N VAL A 258 66.93 8.94 146.53
CA VAL A 258 67.21 10.38 146.34
C VAL A 258 67.68 10.72 144.92
N GLY A 259 67.01 11.53 144.10
CA GLY A 259 65.82 12.36 144.25
C GLY A 259 65.72 13.33 143.05
N GLU A 260 64.54 13.92 142.87
CA GLU A 260 64.23 15.20 142.18
C GLU A 260 64.53 15.30 140.67
N GLU A 261 63.49 15.31 139.82
CA GLU A 261 62.71 16.49 139.36
C GLU A 261 63.43 17.39 138.32
N LYS A 262 62.63 17.76 137.30
CA LYS A 262 62.75 18.88 136.31
C LYS A 262 63.25 18.48 134.91
N GLU A 263 62.43 18.55 133.86
CA GLU A 263 61.83 19.74 133.21
C GLU A 263 62.84 20.49 132.32
N GLY A 264 62.46 20.75 131.06
CA GLY A 264 63.22 21.54 130.07
C GLY A 264 63.59 20.71 128.84
N ASP A 265 62.85 20.68 127.72
CA ASP A 265 62.29 21.76 126.90
C ASP A 265 63.36 22.55 126.08
N LYS A 266 63.05 22.65 124.77
CA LYS A 266 63.59 23.57 123.73
C LYS A 266 64.99 23.26 123.22
N VAL A 267 65.26 23.27 121.91
CA VAL A 267 65.33 24.40 120.96
C VAL A 267 65.83 23.73 119.64
N ASN A 268 65.52 24.07 118.40
CA ASN A 268 64.62 24.97 117.68
C ASN A 268 64.60 24.39 116.24
N GLU A 269 63.50 24.43 115.49
CA GLU A 269 63.01 25.63 114.79
C GLU A 269 64.10 26.11 113.80
N LEU A 270 63.94 25.97 112.49
CA LEU A 270 63.25 26.88 111.57
C LEU A 270 63.71 26.39 110.17
N GLU A 271 62.99 26.43 109.05
CA GLU A 271 61.86 27.23 108.61
C GLU A 271 61.38 26.57 107.29
N SER A 272 60.11 26.19 107.21
CA SER A 272 59.06 26.90 106.47
C SER A 272 59.11 26.70 104.95
N ASN A 273 58.18 25.84 104.54
CA ASN A 273 57.43 25.88 103.30
C ASN A 273 56.86 27.26 102.97
N GLU A 274 56.29 27.30 101.76
CA GLU A 274 55.31 28.26 101.20
C GLU A 274 55.92 29.33 100.28
N GLU A 275 55.36 29.66 99.12
CA GLU A 275 54.21 29.14 98.37
C GLU A 275 54.24 29.83 97.00
N MET A 276 53.63 29.15 96.02
CA MET A 276 52.77 29.70 94.96
C MET A 276 53.07 31.07 94.33
N LYS A 277 53.11 31.09 92.99
CA LYS A 277 51.92 31.53 92.23
C LYS A 277 52.02 31.27 90.73
N SER A 278 51.00 30.56 90.29
CA SER A 278 50.35 30.54 88.98
C SER A 278 50.21 31.90 88.29
N LYS A 279 50.33 31.89 86.95
CA LYS A 279 49.62 32.67 85.91
C LYS A 279 50.09 32.07 84.57
N GLY A 280 49.28 31.75 83.56
CA GLY A 280 48.00 32.30 83.16
C GLY A 280 48.07 32.56 81.64
N PHE A 281 47.46 31.63 80.90
CA PHE A 281 47.05 31.56 79.49
C PHE A 281 46.79 32.89 78.73
N HIS A 282 47.22 33.01 77.46
CA HIS A 282 46.43 33.21 76.20
C HIS A 282 47.29 33.79 75.05
N GLY A 283 47.03 33.33 73.82
CA GLY A 283 47.21 34.18 72.62
C GLY A 283 47.82 33.51 71.38
N SER A 284 46.94 33.34 70.37
CA SER A 284 47.17 33.55 68.91
C SER A 284 48.19 32.67 68.17
N GLU A 285 48.03 32.27 66.90
CA GLU A 285 47.42 32.96 65.76
C GLU A 285 47.25 31.98 64.59
N ASN A 286 46.23 32.21 63.77
CA ASN A 286 45.94 31.50 62.53
C ASN A 286 46.70 32.22 61.39
N LYS A 287 47.50 31.54 60.57
CA LYS A 287 47.99 32.05 59.27
C LYS A 287 48.01 30.93 58.24
N GLY A 288 47.14 31.07 57.24
CA GLY A 288 47.26 30.38 55.97
C GLY A 288 48.22 31.14 55.04
N GLU A 289 49.09 30.40 54.38
CA GLU A 289 49.87 30.80 53.20
C GLU A 289 49.38 29.90 52.04
N GLY A 290 49.00 30.49 50.89
CA GLY A 290 49.77 30.38 49.65
C GLY A 290 49.42 29.08 48.89
N SER A 291 49.10 29.01 47.60
CA SER A 291 49.58 29.77 46.43
C SER A 291 48.72 29.37 45.21
N LYS A 292 48.53 30.29 44.26
CA LYS A 292 48.17 30.03 42.84
C LYS A 292 49.35 29.32 42.10
N PRO A 293 49.35 29.02 40.77
CA PRO A 293 48.34 29.16 39.67
C PRO A 293 48.25 27.91 38.75
N GLU A 294 47.53 28.03 37.62
CA GLU A 294 47.70 27.36 36.30
C GLU A 294 46.31 26.96 35.76
N ASN A 295 45.70 27.73 34.84
CA ASN A 295 45.94 27.86 33.40
C ASN A 295 45.59 26.56 32.63
N GLU A 296 44.58 26.63 31.77
CA GLU A 296 44.56 26.12 30.38
C GLU A 296 43.13 25.92 29.85
N ASP A 297 42.78 26.75 28.88
CA ASP A 297 42.14 26.43 27.59
C ASP A 297 41.30 25.14 27.48
N ALA A 298 40.00 25.32 27.21
CA ALA A 298 39.25 24.38 26.38
C ALA A 298 38.27 25.11 25.48
N ARG A 299 38.71 25.24 24.23
CA ARG A 299 37.95 25.68 23.05
C ARG A 299 36.65 24.89 22.86
N ASN A 300 35.64 25.63 22.46
CA ASN A 300 34.57 25.19 21.56
C ASN A 300 35.10 24.26 20.45
N GLN A 301 34.38 23.17 20.21
CA GLN A 301 34.14 22.68 18.86
C GLN A 301 32.82 21.93 18.79
N SER A 302 31.84 22.62 18.24
CA SER A 302 30.63 22.09 17.62
C SER A 302 31.01 21.15 16.48
N ILE A 303 30.50 19.92 16.46
CA ILE A 303 30.40 19.10 15.24
C ILE A 303 29.12 18.26 15.32
N GLU A 304 28.08 18.75 14.66
CA GLU A 304 27.10 17.99 13.88
C GLU A 304 27.06 18.66 12.50
N PRO A 305 26.62 17.98 11.41
CA PRO A 305 25.92 16.69 11.35
C PRO A 305 26.75 15.52 10.77
#